data_AF-A0A661IPR3-F1
#
_entry.id   AF-A0A661IPR3-F1
#
_cell.length_a   1.000
_cell.length_b   1.000
_cell.length_c   1.000
_cell.angle_alpha   90.00
_cell.angle_beta   90.00
_cell.angle_gamma   90.00
#
_symmetry.space_group_name_H-M   'P 1'
#
loop_
_entity.id
_entity.type
_entity.pdbx_description
1 polymer ?
#
loop_
_entity_poly.entity_id
_entity_poly.type
_entity_poly.pdbx_seq_one_letter_code
_entity_poly.pdbx_strand_id
1 'polypeptide(L)'
;MKIKDIGEFELIERLKAFEGEGLEAGIGEDAAVLNLGQVDLLFTTDLMVEGVHFLKGLTPARAIGHKLLAANLSDLAACGAEPLIYTVLLVVHPEERWEYVREIYQGMRALGERFGASLAGGDISRGEQLLLGLALLGKVPRGRWVPRSGARVGDAIFVSGSLGESA
;
A
#
# COMPACT_ATOMS: atom_id res chain seq x y z
N MET A 1 14.89 -9.61 24.10
CA MET A 1 13.94 -10.03 23.05
C MET A 1 14.28 -9.27 21.79
N LYS A 2 14.57 -9.96 20.68
CA LYS A 2 14.86 -9.35 19.37
C LYS A 2 13.60 -9.39 18.51
N ILE A 3 13.51 -8.55 17.48
CA ILE A 3 12.36 -8.51 16.55
C ILE A 3 12.04 -9.89 15.95
N LYS A 4 13.08 -10.64 15.56
CA LYS A 4 12.93 -12.01 15.04
C LYS A 4 12.27 -12.99 16.02
N ASP A 5 12.32 -12.73 17.32
CA ASP A 5 11.75 -13.59 18.35
C ASP A 5 10.26 -13.23 18.62
N ILE A 6 9.81 -12.07 18.13
CA ILE A 6 8.43 -11.57 18.28
C ILE A 6 7.59 -12.01 17.07
N GLY A 7 8.13 -11.89 15.86
CA GLY A 7 7.38 -12.09 14.62
C GLY A 7 6.51 -10.88 14.25
N GLU A 8 5.99 -10.89 13.03
CA GLU A 8 5.29 -9.74 12.44
C GLU A 8 3.97 -9.43 13.14
N PHE A 9 3.05 -10.40 13.25
CA PHE A 9 1.72 -10.17 13.82
C PHE A 9 1.76 -9.67 15.26
N GLU A 10 2.58 -10.29 16.11
CA GLU A 10 2.76 -9.86 17.49
C GLU A 10 3.44 -8.47 17.57
N LEU A 11 4.35 -8.16 16.64
CA LEU A 11 4.93 -6.81 16.57
C LEU A 11 3.86 -5.78 16.22
N ILE A 12 2.98 -6.06 15.26
CA ILE A 12 1.84 -5.19 14.91
C ILE A 12 0.92 -4.98 16.12
N GLU A 13 0.52 -6.05 16.83
CA GLU A 13 -0.31 -5.93 18.02
C GLU A 13 0.35 -5.07 19.11
N ARG A 14 1.66 -5.16 19.28
CA ARG A 14 2.38 -4.28 20.21
C ARG A 14 2.43 -2.84 19.73
N LEU A 15 2.54 -2.62 18.42
CA LEU A 15 2.56 -1.28 17.85
C LEU A 15 1.19 -0.59 17.94
N LYS A 16 0.08 -1.34 18.03
CA LYS A 16 -1.26 -0.78 18.31
C LYS A 16 -1.32 0.02 19.62
N ALA A 17 -0.43 -0.26 20.58
CA ALA A 17 -0.34 0.54 21.80
C ALA A 17 0.07 2.02 21.55
N PHE A 18 0.57 2.34 20.35
CA PHE A 18 0.92 3.69 19.91
C PHE A 18 -0.08 4.27 18.92
N GLU A 19 -1.22 3.61 18.68
CA GLU A 19 -2.28 4.15 17.82
C GLU A 19 -2.85 5.45 18.40
N GLY A 20 -3.02 6.44 17.54
CA GLY A 20 -3.54 7.76 17.92
C GLY A 20 -5.07 7.80 18.00
N GLU A 21 -5.58 8.84 18.65
CA GLU A 21 -7.02 9.12 18.70
C GLU A 21 -7.53 9.79 17.41
N GLY A 22 -8.85 9.74 17.18
CA GLY A 22 -9.52 10.45 16.09
C GLY A 22 -9.63 9.66 14.77
N LEU A 23 -9.22 8.39 14.76
CA LEU A 23 -9.47 7.46 13.66
C LEU A 23 -10.86 6.82 13.83
N GLU A 24 -11.58 6.66 12.71
CA GLU A 24 -12.78 5.81 12.66
C GLU A 24 -12.37 4.33 12.68
N ALA A 25 -11.27 4.00 12.00
CA ALA A 25 -10.62 2.70 12.04
C ALA A 25 -9.12 2.85 11.75
N GLY A 26 -8.31 1.94 12.26
CA GLY A 26 -6.85 2.03 12.17
C GLY A 26 -6.19 0.67 12.00
N ILE A 27 -5.13 0.41 12.76
CA ILE A 27 -4.29 -0.77 12.66
C ILE A 27 -5.14 -2.04 12.85
N GLY A 28 -5.15 -2.90 11.83
CA GLY A 28 -5.91 -4.14 11.79
C GLY A 28 -6.91 -4.22 10.62
N GLU A 29 -7.30 -3.08 10.06
CA GLU A 29 -8.02 -2.96 8.79
C GLU A 29 -7.05 -2.89 7.60
N ASP A 30 -7.56 -3.00 6.37
CA ASP A 30 -6.76 -2.85 5.14
C ASP A 30 -6.29 -1.41 4.90
N ALA A 31 -7.05 -0.42 5.40
CA ALA A 31 -6.68 0.99 5.35
C ALA A 31 -7.18 1.71 6.61
N ALA A 32 -6.40 2.67 7.10
CA ALA A 32 -6.84 3.55 8.18
C ALA A 32 -7.92 4.52 7.66
N VAL A 33 -8.94 4.77 8.47
CA VAL A 33 -10.10 5.58 8.10
C VAL A 33 -10.16 6.84 8.96
N LEU A 34 -10.16 8.00 8.30
CA LEU A 34 -10.36 9.29 8.92
C LEU A 34 -11.69 9.90 8.46
N ASN A 35 -12.56 10.18 9.42
CA ASN A 35 -13.85 10.80 9.14
C ASN A 35 -13.72 12.33 9.00
N LEU A 36 -14.12 12.90 7.86
CA LEU A 36 -14.15 14.35 7.62
C LEU A 36 -15.58 14.90 7.48
N GLY A 37 -16.54 14.31 8.20
CA GLY A 37 -17.94 14.71 8.16
C GLY A 37 -18.66 14.09 6.97
N GLN A 38 -18.55 14.65 5.77
CA GLN A 38 -19.31 14.20 4.59
C GLN A 38 -18.67 13.02 3.84
N VAL A 39 -17.37 12.82 4.04
CA VAL A 39 -16.58 11.77 3.40
C VAL A 39 -15.70 11.10 4.45
N ASP A 40 -15.41 9.84 4.22
CA ASP A 40 -14.36 9.12 4.92
C ASP A 40 -13.14 9.07 4.00
N LEU A 41 -11.99 9.50 4.52
CA LEU A 41 -10.71 9.35 3.85
C LEU A 41 -10.05 8.05 4.29
N LEU A 42 -9.46 7.33 3.35
CA LEU A 42 -8.75 6.08 3.62
C LEU A 42 -7.29 6.21 3.25
N PHE A 43 -6.42 5.72 4.12
CA PHE A 43 -4.97 5.76 3.98
C PHE A 43 -4.41 4.35 4.10
N THR A 44 -3.69 3.90 3.07
CA THR A 44 -2.85 2.70 3.13
C THR A 44 -1.41 3.07 2.78
N THR A 45 -0.47 2.23 3.19
CA THR A 45 0.95 2.38 2.86
C THR A 45 1.59 1.01 2.74
N ASP A 46 2.28 0.79 1.64
CA ASP A 46 3.14 -0.39 1.45
C ASP A 46 4.60 0.00 1.29
N LEU A 47 5.46 -0.96 1.57
CA LEU A 47 6.89 -0.89 1.30
C LEU A 47 7.36 -2.09 0.47
N MET A 48 8.31 -1.85 -0.43
CA MET A 48 9.01 -2.86 -1.20
C MET A 48 10.51 -2.67 -1.06
N VAL A 49 11.17 -3.69 -0.53
CA VAL A 49 12.62 -3.76 -0.33
C VAL A 49 13.23 -4.74 -1.34
N GLU A 50 14.27 -4.31 -2.05
CA GLU A 50 15.08 -5.17 -2.92
C GLU A 50 15.65 -6.35 -2.13
N GLY A 51 15.62 -7.56 -2.69
CA GLY A 51 16.05 -8.78 -2.00
C GLY A 51 14.99 -9.42 -1.10
N VAL A 52 13.88 -8.71 -0.84
CA VAL A 52 12.74 -9.23 -0.07
C VAL A 52 11.50 -9.33 -0.96
N HIS A 53 11.11 -8.23 -1.62
CA HIS A 53 9.85 -8.14 -2.37
C HIS A 53 10.02 -8.27 -3.89
N PHE A 54 11.24 -8.04 -4.38
CA PHE A 54 11.66 -8.15 -5.76
C PHE A 54 13.18 -8.36 -5.83
N LEU A 55 13.67 -8.87 -6.96
CA LEU A 55 15.09 -9.02 -7.22
C LEU A 55 15.48 -8.17 -8.42
N LYS A 56 16.35 -7.19 -8.21
CA LYS A 56 16.88 -6.35 -9.29
C LYS A 56 17.59 -7.22 -10.33
N GLY A 57 17.29 -6.99 -11.61
CA GLY A 57 17.81 -7.79 -12.72
C GLY A 57 16.94 -9.00 -13.09
N LEU A 58 16.09 -9.50 -12.19
CA LEU A 58 15.10 -10.54 -12.50
C LEU A 58 13.70 -9.94 -12.70
N THR A 59 13.31 -8.97 -11.87
CA THR A 59 12.02 -8.29 -11.98
C THR A 59 12.16 -7.08 -12.89
N PRO A 60 11.33 -6.95 -13.95
CA PRO A 60 11.32 -5.75 -14.78
C PRO A 60 10.99 -4.50 -13.96
N ALA A 61 11.74 -3.41 -14.14
CA ALA A 61 11.56 -2.16 -13.40
C ALA A 61 10.10 -1.63 -13.45
N ARG A 62 9.49 -1.69 -14.63
CA ARG A 62 8.08 -1.31 -14.82
C ARG A 62 7.11 -2.19 -14.02
N ALA A 63 7.40 -3.49 -13.88
CA ALA A 63 6.61 -4.41 -13.08
C ALA A 63 6.75 -4.13 -11.57
N ILE A 64 7.92 -3.69 -11.12
CA ILE A 64 8.13 -3.26 -9.72
C ILE A 64 7.21 -2.09 -9.39
N GLY A 65 7.22 -1.05 -10.22
CA GLY A 65 6.35 0.12 -10.03
C GLY A 65 4.85 -0.23 -10.12
N HIS A 66 4.48 -1.08 -11.07
CA HIS A 66 3.10 -1.58 -11.16
C HIS A 66 2.70 -2.31 -9.88
N LYS A 67 3.52 -3.24 -9.39
CA LYS A 67 3.25 -4.04 -8.19
C LYS A 67 3.09 -3.16 -6.96
N LEU A 68 3.95 -2.15 -6.78
CA LEU A 68 3.90 -1.23 -5.64
C LEU A 68 2.56 -0.49 -5.55
N LEU A 69 2.12 0.11 -6.66
CA LEU A 69 0.83 0.82 -6.67
C LEU A 69 -0.35 -0.16 -6.64
N ALA A 70 -0.23 -1.34 -7.27
CA ALA A 70 -1.28 -2.35 -7.26
C ALA A 70 -1.60 -2.88 -5.86
N ALA A 71 -0.59 -3.06 -4.99
CA ALA A 71 -0.79 -3.48 -3.61
C ALA A 71 -1.67 -2.47 -2.84
N ASN A 72 -1.30 -1.19 -2.86
CA ASN A 72 -2.07 -0.12 -2.21
C ASN A 72 -3.48 0.05 -2.82
N LEU A 73 -3.61 -0.08 -4.14
CA LEU A 73 -4.92 -0.04 -4.80
C LEU A 73 -5.81 -1.21 -4.38
N SER A 74 -5.23 -2.38 -4.12
CA SER A 74 -5.95 -3.55 -3.63
C SER A 74 -6.54 -3.31 -2.25
N ASP A 75 -5.77 -2.70 -1.32
CA ASP A 75 -6.26 -2.36 0.01
C ASP A 75 -7.43 -1.38 -0.04
N LEU A 76 -7.31 -0.30 -0.81
CA LEU A 76 -8.41 0.65 -0.99
C LEU A 76 -9.64 -0.01 -1.62
N ALA A 77 -9.44 -0.89 -2.60
CA ALA A 77 -10.53 -1.63 -3.22
C ALA A 77 -11.23 -2.57 -2.22
N ALA A 78 -10.49 -3.21 -1.31
CA ALA A 78 -11.04 -4.06 -0.25
C ALA A 78 -11.93 -3.25 0.71
N CYS A 79 -11.58 -1.99 0.97
CA CYS A 79 -12.41 -1.07 1.75
C CYS A 79 -13.53 -0.37 0.95
N GLY A 80 -13.64 -0.61 -0.37
CA GLY A 80 -14.62 0.04 -1.23
C GLY A 80 -14.32 1.52 -1.54
N ALA A 81 -13.08 1.96 -1.39
CA ALA A 81 -12.66 3.35 -1.59
C ALA A 81 -12.17 3.62 -3.01
N GLU A 82 -12.45 4.83 -3.49
CA GLU A 82 -11.89 5.36 -4.73
C GLU A 82 -10.53 6.00 -4.44
N PRO A 83 -9.46 5.67 -5.19
CA PRO A 83 -8.16 6.29 -5.00
C PRO A 83 -8.16 7.74 -5.47
N LEU A 84 -7.29 8.56 -4.88
CA LEU A 84 -7.12 9.97 -5.21
C LEU A 84 -5.68 10.29 -5.62
N ILE A 85 -4.79 10.26 -4.65
CA ILE A 85 -3.39 10.65 -4.81
C ILE A 85 -2.49 9.70 -4.06
N TYR A 86 -1.27 9.51 -4.56
CA TYR A 86 -0.23 8.78 -3.85
C TYR A 86 1.07 9.57 -3.79
N THR A 87 1.86 9.30 -2.76
CA THR A 87 3.24 9.78 -2.62
C THR A 87 4.19 8.59 -2.60
N VAL A 88 5.43 8.81 -3.06
CA VAL A 88 6.44 7.74 -3.15
C VAL A 88 7.69 8.12 -2.36
N LEU A 89 8.13 7.24 -1.47
CA LEU A 89 9.43 7.30 -0.81
C LEU A 89 10.40 6.42 -1.61
N LEU A 90 11.55 6.98 -2.00
CA LEU A 90 12.56 6.27 -2.76
C LEU A 90 13.90 6.33 -2.03
N VAL A 91 14.44 5.18 -1.64
CA VAL A 91 15.86 5.03 -1.31
C VAL A 91 16.55 4.41 -2.51
N VAL A 92 17.56 5.08 -3.05
CA VAL A 92 18.26 4.63 -4.25
C VAL A 92 19.76 4.86 -4.15
N HIS A 93 20.54 3.93 -4.72
CA HIS A 93 21.99 4.06 -4.79
C HIS A 93 22.39 5.19 -5.75
N PRO A 94 23.39 6.03 -5.44
CA PRO A 94 23.78 7.16 -6.29
C PRO A 94 24.20 6.79 -7.72
N GLU A 95 24.78 5.60 -7.89
CA GLU A 95 25.20 5.07 -9.19
C GLU A 95 24.07 4.37 -9.95
N GLU A 96 22.83 4.40 -9.44
CA GLU A 96 21.69 3.84 -10.13
C GLU A 96 21.40 4.61 -11.42
N ARG A 97 21.01 3.87 -12.46
CA ARG A 97 20.64 4.46 -13.73
C ARG A 97 19.29 5.14 -13.65
N TRP A 98 19.22 6.38 -14.16
CA TRP A 98 17.96 7.11 -14.33
C TRP A 98 16.90 6.29 -15.06
N GLU A 99 17.26 5.59 -16.14
CA GLU A 99 16.27 4.81 -16.91
C GLU A 99 15.58 3.74 -16.05
N TYR A 100 16.30 3.13 -15.11
CA TYR A 100 15.73 2.13 -14.22
C TYR A 100 14.66 2.74 -13.31
N VAL A 101 14.98 3.86 -12.65
CA VAL A 101 14.04 4.62 -11.81
C VAL A 101 12.85 5.11 -12.64
N ARG A 102 13.10 5.64 -13.83
CA ARG A 102 12.05 6.12 -14.75
C ARG A 102 11.06 5.02 -15.10
N GLU A 103 11.52 3.80 -15.40
CA GLU A 103 10.62 2.69 -15.73
C GLU A 103 9.76 2.27 -14.53
N ILE A 104 10.27 2.32 -13.29
CA ILE A 104 9.46 2.10 -12.08
C ILE A 104 8.33 3.12 -12.02
N TYR A 105 8.64 4.41 -12.17
CA TYR A 105 7.63 5.47 -12.15
C TYR A 105 6.63 5.36 -13.32
N GLN A 106 7.06 4.89 -14.50
CA GLN A 106 6.13 4.61 -15.60
C GLN A 106 5.17 3.45 -15.28
N GLY A 107 5.62 2.43 -14.56
CA GLY A 107 4.78 1.34 -14.07
C GLY A 107 3.67 1.84 -13.15
N MET A 108 4.02 2.68 -12.17
CA MET A 108 3.05 3.34 -11.28
C MET A 108 2.11 4.25 -12.07
N ARG A 109 2.64 5.10 -12.95
CA ARG A 109 1.84 6.06 -13.73
C ARG A 109 0.79 5.37 -14.59
N ALA A 110 1.16 4.33 -15.33
CA ALA A 110 0.23 3.61 -16.21
C ALA A 110 -0.95 3.00 -15.43
N LEU A 111 -0.68 2.51 -14.22
CA LEU A 111 -1.71 1.95 -13.36
C LEU A 111 -2.54 3.06 -12.68
N GLY A 112 -1.91 4.15 -12.25
CA GLY A 112 -2.58 5.31 -11.69
C GLY A 112 -3.55 5.96 -12.66
N GLU A 113 -3.16 6.15 -13.93
CA GLU A 113 -4.04 6.66 -15.00
C GLU A 113 -5.27 5.77 -15.21
N ARG A 114 -5.12 4.44 -15.06
CA ARG A 114 -6.24 3.49 -15.19
C ARG A 114 -7.25 3.60 -14.05
N PHE A 115 -6.80 3.83 -12.82
CA PHE A 115 -7.65 3.82 -11.62
C PHE A 115 -7.98 5.20 -11.06
N GLY A 116 -7.46 6.27 -11.68
CA GLY A 116 -7.69 7.64 -11.21
C GLY A 116 -6.79 8.07 -10.05
N ALA A 117 -5.69 7.36 -9.80
CA ALA A 117 -4.72 7.70 -8.75
C ALA A 117 -3.57 8.54 -9.33
N SER A 118 -3.32 9.73 -8.77
CA SER A 118 -2.27 10.64 -9.25
C SER A 118 -1.05 10.70 -8.33
N LEU A 119 0.15 10.66 -8.90
CA LEU A 119 1.38 10.94 -8.13
C LEU A 119 1.38 12.41 -7.67
N ALA A 120 1.36 12.63 -6.36
CA ALA A 120 1.30 13.96 -5.75
C ALA A 120 2.59 14.41 -5.09
N GLY A 121 3.64 13.58 -5.10
CA GLY A 121 4.94 13.94 -4.56
C GLY A 121 5.65 12.73 -3.95
N GLY A 122 6.55 13.01 -3.02
CA GLY A 122 7.39 12.00 -2.43
C GLY A 122 8.62 12.57 -1.75
N ASP A 123 9.49 11.67 -1.31
CA ASP A 123 10.81 12.01 -0.80
C ASP A 123 11.85 11.03 -1.33
N ILE A 124 13.09 11.50 -1.45
CA ILE A 124 14.19 10.72 -2.02
C ILE A 124 15.40 10.78 -1.09
N SER A 125 15.93 9.61 -0.75
CA SER A 125 17.17 9.46 -0.01
C SER A 125 18.17 8.57 -0.74
N ARG A 126 19.45 8.76 -0.43
CA ARG A 126 20.53 7.89 -0.90
C ARG A 126 20.64 6.67 0.03
N GLY A 127 20.89 5.49 -0.53
CA GLY A 127 21.16 4.30 0.26
C GLY A 127 21.69 3.15 -0.57
N GLU A 128 22.27 2.15 0.09
CA GLU A 128 22.89 0.99 -0.56
C GLU A 128 21.86 0.07 -1.22
N GLN A 129 20.69 -0.10 -0.58
CA GLN A 129 19.63 -0.99 -1.02
C GLN A 129 18.46 -0.19 -1.59
N LEU A 130 17.90 -0.62 -2.73
CA LEU A 130 16.70 -0.01 -3.28
C LEU A 130 15.49 -0.32 -2.40
N LEU A 131 14.86 0.75 -1.90
CA LEU A 131 13.60 0.69 -1.16
C LEU A 131 12.60 1.65 -1.79
N LEU A 132 11.38 1.18 -1.94
CA LEU A 132 10.24 1.97 -2.37
C LEU A 132 9.18 1.91 -1.29
N GLY A 133 8.71 3.06 -0.82
CA GLY A 133 7.49 3.18 -0.02
C GLY A 133 6.44 3.92 -0.83
N LEU A 134 5.16 3.55 -0.70
CA LEU A 134 4.07 4.27 -1.32
C LEU A 134 2.95 4.43 -0.32
N ALA A 135 2.47 5.66 -0.15
CA ALA A 135 1.26 5.95 0.61
C ALA A 135 0.17 6.38 -0.37
N LEU A 136 -1.01 5.77 -0.27
CA LEU A 136 -2.15 6.05 -1.13
C LEU A 136 -3.32 6.58 -0.30
N LEU A 137 -3.84 7.73 -0.72
CA LEU A 137 -5.05 8.33 -0.18
C LEU A 137 -6.24 8.01 -1.10
N GLY A 138 -7.31 7.51 -0.49
CA GLY A 138 -8.60 7.32 -1.12
C GLY A 138 -9.73 8.00 -0.36
N LYS A 139 -10.93 7.91 -0.92
CA LYS A 139 -12.16 8.38 -0.26
C LYS A 139 -13.32 7.45 -0.53
N VAL A 140 -14.32 7.55 0.34
CA VAL A 140 -15.62 6.92 0.15
C VAL A 140 -16.69 7.81 0.80
N PRO A 141 -17.96 7.78 0.36
CA PRO A 141 -19.02 8.49 1.06
C PRO A 141 -19.10 8.06 2.53
N ARG A 142 -19.45 8.99 3.43
CA ARG A 142 -19.52 8.71 4.87
C ARG A 142 -20.28 7.41 5.17
N GLY A 143 -19.67 6.52 5.96
CA GLY A 143 -20.28 5.27 6.44
C GLY A 143 -20.45 4.21 5.35
N ARG A 144 -19.75 4.33 4.22
CA ARG A 144 -19.79 3.36 3.12
C ARG A 144 -18.50 2.54 2.96
N TRP A 145 -17.48 2.80 3.76
CA TRP A 145 -16.30 1.94 3.81
C TRP A 145 -16.66 0.54 4.32
N VAL A 146 -15.91 -0.47 3.90
CA VAL A 146 -16.17 -1.89 4.25
C VAL A 146 -15.16 -2.36 5.30
N PRO A 147 -15.59 -2.65 6.55
CA PRO A 147 -14.72 -3.17 7.59
C PRO A 147 -14.53 -4.69 7.49
N ARG A 148 -13.36 -5.18 7.92
CA ARG A 148 -13.10 -6.62 8.13
C ARG A 148 -14.03 -7.23 9.18
N SER A 149 -14.46 -6.43 10.15
CA SER A 149 -15.36 -6.85 11.24
C SER A 149 -16.85 -6.95 10.84
N GLY A 150 -17.19 -6.72 9.57
CA GLY A 150 -18.58 -6.66 9.10
C GLY A 150 -19.30 -8.02 8.90
N ALA A 151 -18.57 -9.14 8.90
CA ALA A 151 -19.12 -10.46 8.58
C ALA A 151 -20.10 -10.99 9.65
N ARG A 152 -21.15 -11.70 9.22
CA ARG A 152 -22.22 -12.24 10.06
C ARG A 152 -22.42 -13.74 9.85
N VAL A 153 -22.96 -14.41 10.86
CA VAL A 153 -23.36 -15.82 10.74
C VAL A 153 -24.43 -15.94 9.66
N GLY A 154 -24.17 -16.81 8.68
CA GLY A 154 -25.02 -17.00 7.51
C GLY A 154 -24.51 -16.33 6.24
N ASP A 155 -23.48 -15.48 6.33
CA ASP A 155 -22.82 -14.92 5.15
C ASP A 155 -22.05 -16.02 4.39
N ALA A 156 -22.03 -15.89 3.06
CA ALA A 156 -21.19 -16.72 2.20
C ALA A 156 -19.83 -16.05 1.97
N ILE A 157 -18.78 -16.86 1.84
CA ILE A 157 -17.43 -16.39 1.53
C ILE A 157 -17.20 -16.48 0.03
N PHE A 158 -16.76 -15.37 -0.56
CA PHE A 158 -16.42 -15.28 -1.97
C PHE A 158 -14.96 -14.86 -2.14
N VAL A 159 -14.39 -15.21 -3.29
CA VAL A 159 -13.08 -14.75 -3.74
C VAL A 159 -13.23 -14.17 -5.15
N SER A 160 -12.42 -13.17 -5.47
CA SER A 160 -12.33 -12.62 -6.83
C SER A 160 -11.14 -13.23 -7.57
N GLY A 161 -11.25 -13.35 -8.89
CA GLY A 161 -10.18 -13.88 -9.74
C GLY A 161 -9.81 -15.35 -9.46
N SER A 162 -8.56 -15.69 -9.74
CA SER A 162 -7.95 -17.01 -9.51
C SER A 162 -6.96 -16.94 -8.34
N LEU A 163 -6.82 -18.03 -7.58
CA LEU A 163 -5.88 -18.13 -6.46
C LEU A 163 -4.64 -18.95 -6.84
N GLY A 164 -3.47 -18.56 -6.32
CA GLY A 164 -2.21 -19.32 -6.47
C GLY A 164 -1.30 -18.90 -7.62
N GLU A 165 -1.66 -17.86 -8.39
CA GLU A 165 -0.91 -17.42 -9.58
C GLU A 165 0.26 -16.45 -9.28
N SER A 166 0.43 -15.98 -8.04
CA SER A 166 1.39 -14.91 -7.71
C SER A 166 2.86 -15.35 -7.59
N ALA A 167 3.17 -16.63 -7.77
CA ALA A 167 4.49 -17.22 -7.52
C ALA A 167 5.53 -16.91 -8.60
#